data_AF-A0A7V5Y4R8-F1
#
_entry.id   AF-A0A7V5Y4R8-F1
#
_cell.length_a   1.000
_cell.length_b   1.000
_cell.length_c   1.000
_cell.angle_alpha   90.00
_cell.angle_beta   90.00
_cell.angle_gamma   90.00
#
_symmetry.space_group_name_H-M   'P 1'
#
loop_
_entity.id
_entity.type
_entity.pdbx_description
1 polymer ?
#
loop_
_entity_poly.entity_id
_entity_poly.type
_entity_poly.pdbx_seq_one_letter_code
_entity_poly.pdbx_strand_id
1 'polypeptide(L)'
;MKQVKVTIYCEDEALRRYLQRILERCGEIQVVFPPPADPVAAEVVVDNYLTPLEVQRLQQLVDYGTIAKAAEAACVSVHTFKNELAWIRAKLGVSSTLEAVLWALRKGYIWVGRGKGR
;
A
#
# COMPACT_ATOMS: atom_id res chain seq x y z
N MET A 1 10.52 12.42 -16.07
CA MET A 1 9.22 12.23 -15.39
C MET A 1 8.95 10.74 -15.32
N LYS A 2 8.57 10.20 -14.15
CA LYS A 2 8.48 8.75 -13.90
C LYS A 2 7.08 8.29 -14.34
N GLN A 3 6.98 7.42 -15.35
CA GLN A 3 5.69 6.88 -15.79
C GLN A 3 5.14 5.92 -14.73
N VAL A 4 3.92 6.18 -14.26
CA VAL A 4 3.19 5.35 -13.29
C VAL A 4 2.37 4.33 -14.06
N LYS A 5 2.61 3.05 -13.82
CA LYS A 5 1.81 1.97 -14.41
C LYS A 5 0.53 1.78 -13.61
N VAL A 6 -0.60 1.73 -14.30
CA VAL A 6 -1.92 1.54 -13.71
C VAL A 6 -2.60 0.37 -14.40
N THR A 7 -2.97 -0.65 -13.63
CA THR A 7 -3.70 -1.81 -14.15
C THR A 7 -5.19 -1.64 -13.86
N ILE A 8 -6.04 -1.76 -14.89
CA ILE A 8 -7.50 -1.65 -14.75
C ILE A 8 -8.11 -3.04 -14.88
N TYR A 9 -8.75 -3.52 -13.81
CA TYR A 9 -9.64 -4.67 -13.88
C TYR A 9 -11.05 -4.12 -13.75
N CYS A 10 -11.93 -4.46 -14.67
CA CYS A 10 -13.31 -3.98 -14.70
C CYS A 10 -14.11 -4.92 -15.61
N GLU A 11 -15.20 -5.49 -15.08
CA GLU A 11 -16.10 -6.38 -15.82
C GLU A 11 -16.99 -5.60 -16.81
N ASP A 12 -17.28 -4.33 -16.51
CA ASP A 12 -18.05 -3.43 -17.37
C ASP A 12 -17.16 -2.78 -18.44
N GLU A 13 -17.38 -3.15 -19.71
CA GLU A 13 -16.61 -2.61 -20.83
C GLU A 13 -16.76 -1.09 -21.02
N ALA A 14 -17.92 -0.52 -20.70
CA ALA A 14 -18.17 0.91 -20.88
C ALA A 14 -17.41 1.73 -19.83
N LEU A 15 -17.46 1.28 -18.57
CA LEU A 15 -16.69 1.89 -17.48
C LEU A 15 -15.19 1.72 -17.71
N ARG A 16 -14.75 0.53 -18.18
CA ARG A 16 -13.36 0.25 -18.55
C ARG A 16 -12.85 1.23 -19.61
N ARG A 17 -13.61 1.44 -20.69
CA ARG A 17 -13.24 2.39 -21.77
C ARG A 17 -13.20 3.83 -21.29
N TYR A 18 -14.11 4.21 -20.39
CA TYR A 18 -14.14 5.54 -19.80
C TYR A 18 -12.90 5.80 -18.94
N LEU A 19 -12.56 4.87 -18.05
CA LEU A 19 -11.38 4.97 -17.18
C LEU A 19 -10.08 4.99 -17.99
N GLN A 20 -9.96 4.14 -19.00
CA GLN A 20 -8.82 4.15 -19.92
C GLN A 20 -8.64 5.52 -20.56
N ARG A 21 -9.70 6.10 -21.15
CA ARG A 21 -9.64 7.41 -21.80
C ARG A 21 -9.21 8.53 -20.86
N ILE A 22 -9.61 8.49 -19.59
CA ILE A 22 -9.23 9.52 -18.63
C ILE A 22 -7.78 9.37 -18.21
N LEU A 23 -7.35 8.14 -17.91
CA LEU A 23 -6.01 7.86 -17.42
C LEU A 23 -4.95 8.06 -18.51
N GLU A 24 -5.24 7.71 -19.76
CA GLU A 24 -4.35 7.94 -20.90
C GLU A 24 -4.20 9.43 -21.26
N ARG A 25 -5.12 10.31 -20.84
CA ARG A 25 -4.95 11.76 -21.01
C ARG A 25 -3.89 12.35 -20.08
N CYS A 26 -3.47 11.62 -19.05
CA CYS A 26 -2.34 11.98 -18.22
C CYS A 26 -1.06 11.41 -18.84
N GLY A 27 -0.20 12.27 -19.41
CA GLY A 27 1.06 11.86 -20.06
C GLY A 27 2.09 11.16 -19.16
N GLU A 28 1.79 11.05 -17.86
CA GLU A 28 2.60 10.37 -16.85
C GLU A 28 2.08 8.96 -16.51
N ILE A 29 0.95 8.53 -17.08
CA ILE A 29 0.28 7.27 -16.73
C ILE A 29 0.32 6.31 -17.91
N GLN A 30 0.75 5.06 -17.65
CA GLN A 30 0.66 3.96 -18.61
C GLN A 30 -0.40 2.97 -18.13
N VAL A 31 -1.49 2.84 -18.89
CA VAL A 31 -2.55 1.86 -18.62
C VAL A 31 -2.12 0.49 -19.14
N VAL A 32 -2.16 -0.53 -18.28
CA VAL A 32 -1.83 -1.93 -18.64
C VAL A 32 -3.07 -2.79 -18.42
N PHE A 33 -3.36 -3.67 -19.37
CA PHE A 33 -4.44 -4.66 -19.23
C PHE A 33 -3.82 -6.03 -18.94
N PRO A 34 -4.26 -6.73 -17.88
CA PRO A 34 -3.78 -8.06 -17.59
C PRO A 34 -4.37 -9.07 -18.59
N PRO A 35 -3.65 -10.17 -18.89
CA PRO A 35 -4.23 -11.31 -19.59
C PRO A 35 -5.39 -11.89 -18.76
N PRO A 36 -6.40 -12.52 -19.40
CA PRO A 36 -7.59 -13.01 -18.71
C PRO A 36 -7.21 -14.17 -17.78
N ALA A 37 -7.07 -13.88 -16.49
CA ALA A 37 -6.91 -14.87 -15.44
C ALA A 37 -7.83 -14.48 -14.28
N ASP A 38 -8.85 -15.33 -14.09
CA ASP A 38 -9.91 -15.33 -13.07
C ASP A 38 -10.71 -14.01 -12.84
N PRO A 39 -12.04 -14.11 -12.60
CA PRO A 39 -12.87 -12.92 -12.42
C PRO A 39 -12.53 -12.24 -11.09
N VAL A 40 -11.76 -11.15 -11.16
CA VAL A 40 -11.56 -10.22 -10.06
C VAL A 40 -12.23 -8.91 -10.42
N ALA A 41 -13.30 -8.57 -9.70
CA ALA A 41 -14.26 -7.51 -10.02
C ALA A 41 -13.65 -6.14 -10.32
N ALA A 42 -12.55 -5.77 -9.67
CA ALA A 42 -11.65 -4.69 -10.06
C ALA A 42 -10.46 -4.65 -9.08
N GLU A 43 -9.20 -4.62 -9.53
CA GLU A 43 -8.03 -4.43 -8.68
C GLU A 43 -7.07 -3.40 -9.27
N VAL A 44 -7.21 -2.12 -8.93
CA VAL A 44 -6.23 -1.12 -9.34
C VAL A 44 -4.93 -1.36 -8.57
N VAL A 45 -3.95 -2.00 -9.23
CA VAL A 45 -2.61 -2.18 -8.68
C VAL A 45 -1.81 -0.91 -8.97
N VAL A 46 -1.60 -0.10 -7.94
CA VAL A 46 -0.68 1.04 -7.98
C VAL A 46 0.66 0.58 -7.38
N ASP A 47 1.68 0.49 -8.22
CA ASP A 47 3.05 0.26 -7.76
C ASP A 47 3.52 1.43 -6.86
N ASN A 48 4.13 1.10 -5.71
CA ASN A 48 4.67 2.06 -4.72
C ASN A 48 3.64 2.92 -3.99
N TYR A 49 2.47 2.37 -3.65
CA TYR A 49 1.46 3.09 -2.87
C TYR A 49 1.98 3.57 -1.50
N LEU A 50 2.87 2.78 -0.88
CA LEU A 50 3.64 3.19 0.30
C LEU A 50 5.08 3.51 -0.10
N THR A 51 5.64 4.55 0.51
CA THR A 51 7.07 4.86 0.42
C THR A 51 7.88 3.81 1.18
N PRO A 52 9.18 3.64 0.86
CA PRO A 52 10.04 2.71 1.59
C PRO A 52 10.04 2.96 3.11
N LEU A 53 9.95 4.22 3.53
CA LEU A 53 9.88 4.59 4.95
C LEU A 53 8.56 4.13 5.57
N GLU A 54 7.43 4.36 4.91
CA GLU A 54 6.11 3.91 5.39
C GLU A 54 6.04 2.38 5.54
N VAL A 55 6.61 1.65 4.57
CA VAL A 55 6.77 0.19 4.65
C VAL A 55 7.64 -0.19 5.84
N GLN A 56 8.78 0.48 6.03
CA GLN A 56 9.67 0.24 7.15
C GLN A 56 8.98 0.49 8.50
N ARG A 57 8.14 1.51 8.64
CA ARG A 57 7.38 1.78 9.87
C ARG A 57 6.39 0.67 10.20
N LEU A 58 5.69 0.15 9.20
CA LEU A 58 4.81 -1.00 9.38
C LEU A 58 5.60 -2.26 9.74
N GLN A 59 6.76 -2.49 9.10
CA GLN A 59 7.63 -3.63 9.44
C GLN A 59 8.15 -3.53 10.88
N GLN A 60 8.60 -2.35 11.33
CA GLN A 60 9.03 -2.13 12.70
C GLN A 60 7.89 -2.39 13.70
N LEU A 61 6.67 -2.00 13.37
CA LEU A 61 5.53 -2.31 14.22
C LEU A 61 5.30 -3.83 14.35
N VAL A 62 5.46 -4.59 13.26
CA VAL A 62 5.36 -6.05 13.25
C VAL A 62 6.51 -6.69 14.04
N ASP A 63 7.74 -6.23 13.86
CA ASP A 63 8.93 -6.80 14.48
C ASP A 63 8.96 -6.61 16.00
N TYR A 64 8.52 -5.44 16.47
CA TYR A 64 8.62 -5.05 17.88
C TYR A 64 7.30 -5.17 18.66
N GLY A 65 6.17 -5.35 17.97
CA GLY A 65 4.85 -5.63 18.52
C GLY A 65 4.16 -4.48 19.27
N THR A 66 4.90 -3.46 19.71
CA THR A 66 4.33 -2.29 20.39
C THR A 66 4.80 -0.99 19.74
N ILE A 67 3.93 0.03 19.79
CA ILE A 67 4.23 1.36 19.24
C ILE A 67 5.45 1.98 19.92
N ALA A 68 5.62 1.77 21.23
CA ALA A 68 6.74 2.33 21.98
C ALA A 68 8.08 1.76 21.51
N LYS A 69 8.18 0.43 21.41
CA LYS A 69 9.40 -0.25 20.94
C LYS A 69 9.67 0.02 19.46
N ALA A 70 8.62 0.08 18.63
CA ALA A 70 8.76 0.41 17.23
C ALA A 70 9.23 1.86 17.01
N ALA A 71 8.73 2.81 17.81
CA ALA A 71 9.18 4.20 17.78
C ALA A 71 10.64 4.35 18.22
N GLU A 72 11.04 3.62 19.27
CA GLU A 72 12.43 3.55 19.72
C GLU A 72 13.35 2.99 18.63
N ALA A 73 12.98 1.87 18.01
CA ALA A 73 13.73 1.29 16.89
C ALA A 73 13.76 2.20 15.64
N ALA A 74 12.79 3.10 15.52
CA ALA A 74 12.70 4.11 14.48
C ALA A 74 13.47 5.41 14.79
N CYS A 75 14.04 5.53 16.00
CA CYS A 75 14.70 6.73 16.53
C CYS A 75 13.79 7.98 16.48
N VAL A 76 12.49 7.82 16.71
CA VAL A 76 11.52 8.92 16.74
C VAL A 76 10.69 8.89 18.03
N SER A 77 10.04 10.01 18.34
CA SER A 77 9.09 10.04 19.46
C SER A 77 7.89 9.13 19.18
N VAL A 78 7.29 8.57 20.25
CA VAL A 78 6.04 7.81 20.16
C VAL A 78 4.92 8.62 19.50
N HIS A 79 4.88 9.93 19.75
CA HIS A 79 3.90 10.82 19.14
C HIS A 79 4.11 10.92 17.62
N THR A 80 5.35 11.14 17.18
CA THR A 80 5.73 11.17 15.76
C THR A 80 5.37 9.85 15.07
N PHE A 81 5.71 8.72 15.68
CA PHE A 81 5.40 7.41 15.11
C PHE A 81 3.90 7.18 14.97
N LYS A 82 3.09 7.61 15.96
CA LYS A 82 1.62 7.56 15.86
C LYS A 82 1.08 8.43 14.72
N ASN A 83 1.66 9.60 14.49
CA ASN A 83 1.27 10.48 13.38
C ASN A 83 1.63 9.85 12.03
N GLU A 84 2.83 9.27 11.90
CA GLU A 84 3.24 8.52 10.70
C GLU A 84 2.27 7.38 10.41
N LEU A 85 1.89 6.57 11.42
CA LEU A 85 0.87 5.54 11.26
C LEU A 85 -0.51 6.10 10.90
N ALA A 86 -0.88 7.28 11.41
CA ALA A 86 -2.13 7.94 11.03
C ALA A 86 -2.13 8.36 9.55
N TRP A 87 -1.02 8.88 9.05
CA TRP A 87 -0.87 9.20 7.63
C TRP A 87 -0.90 7.96 6.75
N ILE A 88 -0.24 6.87 7.16
CA ILE A 88 -0.31 5.58 6.46
C ILE A 88 -1.77 5.11 6.37
N ARG A 89 -2.52 5.16 7.48
CA ARG A 89 -3.94 4.78 7.50
C ARG A 89 -4.79 5.64 6.57
N ALA A 90 -4.62 6.96 6.64
CA ALA A 90 -5.32 7.89 5.77
C ALA A 90 -5.01 7.65 4.29
N LYS A 91 -3.74 7.37 3.98
CA LYS A 91 -3.28 7.06 2.62
C LYS A 91 -3.92 5.77 2.11
N LEU A 92 -3.95 4.72 2.93
CA LEU A 92 -4.55 3.43 2.61
C LEU A 92 -6.09 3.44 2.66
N GLY A 93 -6.72 4.50 3.17
CA GLY A 93 -8.17 4.57 3.37
C GLY A 93 -8.69 3.59 4.42
N VAL A 94 -7.86 3.19 5.38
CA VAL A 94 -8.21 2.22 6.43
C VAL A 94 -8.43 2.90 7.78
N SER A 95 -9.21 2.26 8.65
CA SER A 95 -9.62 2.82 9.93
C SER A 95 -8.60 2.54 11.04
N SER A 96 -7.90 1.41 10.97
CA SER A 96 -7.02 0.93 12.03
C SER A 96 -5.62 0.58 11.55
N THR A 97 -4.66 0.58 12.49
CA THR A 97 -3.27 0.20 12.20
C THR A 97 -3.17 -1.29 11.88
N LEU A 98 -4.01 -2.12 12.50
CA LEU A 98 -4.08 -3.55 12.20
C LEU A 98 -4.51 -3.78 10.74
N GLU A 99 -5.52 -3.04 10.27
CA GLU A 99 -5.92 -3.09 8.85
C GLU A 99 -4.78 -2.68 7.92
N ALA A 100 -4.04 -1.61 8.26
CA ALA A 100 -2.87 -1.19 7.49
C ALA A 100 -1.78 -2.28 7.42
N VAL A 101 -1.50 -2.95 8.55
CA VAL A 101 -0.55 -4.06 8.62
C VAL A 101 -1.02 -5.26 7.81
N LEU A 102 -2.29 -5.66 7.94
CA LEU A 102 -2.88 -6.77 7.18
C LEU A 102 -2.87 -6.49 5.68
N TRP A 103 -3.16 -5.25 5.28
CA TRP A 103 -3.07 -4.81 3.91
C TRP A 103 -1.65 -4.97 3.37
N ALA A 104 -0.64 -4.48 4.11
CA ALA A 104 0.76 -4.55 3.71
C ALA A 104 1.29 -5.99 3.65
N LEU A 105 0.84 -6.88 4.55
CA LEU A 105 1.15 -8.31 4.52
C LEU A 105 0.55 -9.00 3.29
N ARG A 106 -0.73 -8.74 2.99
CA ARG A 106 -1.42 -9.32 1.82
C ARG A 106 -0.78 -8.90 0.50
N LYS A 107 -0.26 -7.68 0.45
CA LYS A 107 0.44 -7.15 -0.72
C LYS A 107 1.93 -7.54 -0.77
N GLY A 108 2.45 -8.22 0.26
CA GLY A 108 3.85 -8.66 0.31
C GLY A 108 4.86 -7.54 0.56
N TYR A 109 4.42 -6.37 1.06
CA TYR A 109 5.32 -5.26 1.39
C TYR A 109 6.11 -5.49 2.67
N ILE A 110 5.53 -6.23 3.61
CA ILE A 110 6.12 -6.56 4.91
C ILE A 110 5.96 -8.06 5.17
N TRP A 111 6.76 -8.60 6.08
CA TRP A 111 6.80 -10.03 6.40
C TRP A 111 6.83 -10.25 7.90
N VAL A 112 6.14 -11.30 8.36
CA VAL A 112 6.23 -11.75 9.75
C VAL A 112 7.42 -12.70 9.86
N GLY A 113 8.59 -12.16 10.22
CA GLY A 113 9.73 -12.97 10.63
C GLY A 113 9.50 -13.51 12.03
N ARG A 114 9.76 -14.81 12.26
CA ARG A 114 9.83 -15.39 13.61
C ARG A 114 10.69 -14.47 14.47
N GLY A 115 10.11 -13.94 15.54
CA GLY A 115 10.68 -12.84 16.32
C GLY A 115 12.18 -13.01 16.59
N LYS A 116 12.92 -11.89 16.50
CA LYS A 116 14.15 -11.77 17.26
C LYS A 116 13.76 -11.89 18.73
N GLY A 117 13.86 -13.11 19.24
CA GLY A 117 13.61 -13.44 20.62
C GLY A 117 14.60 -12.74 21.53
N ARG A 118 14.07 -12.36 22.70
CA ARG A 118 14.73 -12.04 23.97
C ARG A 118 15.69 -10.85 23.97
#